data_AF-A0A6I5RT88-F1
#
_entry.id   AF-A0A6I5RT88-F1
#
_cell.length_a   1.000
_cell.length_b   1.000
_cell.length_c   1.000
_cell.angle_alpha   90.00
_cell.angle_beta   90.00
_cell.angle_gamma   90.00
#
_symmetry.space_group_name_H-M   'P 1'
#
loop_
_entity.id
_entity.type
_entity.pdbx_description
1 polymer ?
#
loop_
_entity_poly.entity_id
_entity_poly.type
_entity_poly.pdbx_seq_one_letter_code
_entity_poly.pdbx_strand_id
1 'polypeptide(L)' 'MSLSNGTLNVRVARIEAVTPEIKRFTLVATDGAHLPPFSGGSNVVVLIPHENGTYRNAYSLM' A
#
# COMPACT_ATOMS: atom_id res chain seq x y z
N MET A 1 14.87 10.88 9.47
CA MET A 1 14.93 10.73 8.00
C MET A 1 14.56 9.29 7.69
N SER A 2 13.40 9.04 7.08
CA SER A 2 13.00 7.66 6.75
C SER A 2 13.56 7.28 5.38
N LEU A 3 14.56 6.40 5.37
CA LEU A 3 15.16 5.81 4.17
C LEU A 3 14.23 4.72 3.60
N SER A 4 13.20 5.09 2.83
CA SER A 4 12.43 4.10 2.06
C SER A 4 13.01 3.98 0.65
N ASN A 5 14.23 3.43 0.53
CA ASN A 5 14.85 3.08 -0.75
C ASN A 5 14.55 1.62 -1.18
N GLY A 6 13.53 0.98 -0.58
CA GLY A 6 13.19 -0.43 -0.82
C GLY A 6 11.68 -0.71 -0.78
N THR A 7 11.29 -1.90 -1.25
CA THR A 7 9.90 -2.38 -1.22
C THR A 7 9.44 -2.65 0.21
N LEU A 8 8.25 -2.16 0.57
CA LEU A 8 7.63 -2.39 1.87
C LEU A 8 6.77 -3.65 1.82
N ASN A 9 7.08 -4.63 2.67
CA ASN A 9 6.24 -5.83 2.81
C ASN A 9 5.07 -5.51 3.74
N VAL A 10 3.87 -5.43 3.14
CA VAL A 10 2.65 -5.03 3.82
C VAL A 10 1.58 -6.10 3.73
N ARG A 11 0.62 -6.05 4.66
CA ARG A 11 -0.61 -6.84 4.63
C ARG A 11 -1.83 -5.93 4.76
N VAL A 12 -2.96 -6.40 4.26
CA VAL A 12 -4.25 -5.74 4.45
C VAL A 12 -4.70 -5.96 5.90
N ALA A 13 -4.86 -4.87 6.65
CA ALA A 13 -5.40 -4.89 8.00
C ALA A 13 -6.91 -4.65 8.03
N ARG A 14 -7.42 -3.87 7.09
CA ARG A 14 -8.84 -3.50 6.99
C ARG A 14 -9.23 -3.29 5.54
N ILE A 15 -10.47 -3.66 5.22
CA ILE A 15 -11.12 -3.40 3.94
C ILE A 15 -12.43 -2.67 4.23
N GLU A 16 -12.65 -1.54 3.56
CA GLU A 16 -13.87 -0.75 3.68
C GLU A 16 -14.50 -0.62 2.29
N ALA A 17 -15.75 -1.04 2.14
CA ALA A 17 -16.51 -0.80 0.91
C ALA A 17 -17.08 0.63 0.95
N VAL A 18 -16.53 1.53 0.14
CA VAL A 18 -16.96 2.93 0.06
C VAL A 18 -18.18 3.05 -0.84
N THR A 19 -18.17 2.31 -1.95
CA THR A 19 -19.31 2.11 -2.86
C THR A 19 -19.30 0.63 -3.29
N PRO A 20 -20.30 0.16 -4.06
CA PRO A 20 -20.27 -1.21 -4.59
C PRO A 20 -19.02 -1.54 -5.43
N GLU A 21 -18.43 -0.54 -6.09
CA GLU A 21 -17.27 -0.70 -6.98
C GLU A 21 -15.95 -0.17 -6.39
N ILE A 22 -16.01 0.63 -5.31
CA ILE A 22 -14.84 1.27 -4.70
C ILE A 22 -14.58 0.71 -3.31
N LYS A 23 -13.37 0.19 -3.10
CA LYS A 23 -12.88 -0.28 -1.80
C LYS A 23 -11.68 0.53 -1.34
N ARG A 24 -11.62 0.82 -0.05
CA ARG A 24 -10.45 1.34 0.64
C ARG A 24 -9.77 0.23 1.42
N PHE A 25 -8.44 0.18 1.34
CA PHE A 25 -7.62 -0.79 2.05
C PHE A 25 -6.69 -0.08 3.02
N THR A 26 -6.65 -0.53 4.27
CA THR A 26 -5.62 -0.11 5.23
C THR A 26 -4.49 -1.12 5.21
N LEU A 27 -3.27 -0.65 4.94
CA LEU A 27 -2.07 -1.47 4.89
C LEU A 27 -1.24 -1.27 6.17
N VAL A 28 -0.68 -2.34 6.69
CA VAL A 28 0.25 -2.33 7.82
C VAL A 28 1.47 -3.18 7.49
N ALA A 29 2.59 -2.93 8.17
CA ALA A 29 3.78 -3.75 8.00
C ALA A 29 3.50 -5.21 8.41
N THR A 30 4.12 -6.15 7.70
CA THR A 30 3.98 -7.59 7.97
C THR A 30 4.63 -8.02 9.28
N ASP A 31 5.69 -7.32 9.70
CA ASP A 31 6.47 -7.54 10.92
C ASP A 31 5.91 -6.82 12.16
N GLY A 32 4.82 -6.07 12.01
CA GLY A 32 4.22 -5.28 13.09
C GLY A 32 4.90 -3.94 13.36
N ALA A 33 5.94 -3.57 12.60
CA ALA A 33 6.56 -2.26 12.70
C ALA A 33 5.67 -1.14 12.13
N HIS A 34 6.03 0.10 12.42
CA HIS A 34 5.39 1.25 11.79
C HIS A 34 5.92 1.45 10.37
N LEU A 35 5.00 1.71 9.43
CA LEU A 35 5.38 2.15 8.08
C LEU A 35 5.95 3.57 8.13
N PRO A 36 6.83 3.93 7.18
CA PRO A 36 7.31 5.30 7.03
C PRO A 36 6.14 6.30 6.98
N PRO A 37 6.26 7.47 7.65
CA PRO A 37 5.28 8.53 7.48
C PRO A 37 5.32 9.05 6.04
N PHE A 38 4.17 9.46 5.52
CA PHE A 38 4.06 10.12 4.22
C PHE A 38 3.59 11.58 4.40
N SER A 39 3.88 12.42 3.41
CA SER A 39 3.41 13.81 3.34
C SER A 39 2.42 14.01 2.19
N GLY A 40 1.72 15.14 2.17
CA GLY A 40 0.84 15.50 1.05
C GLY A 40 1.57 15.42 -0.30
N GLY A 41 0.94 14.78 -1.28
CA GLY A 41 1.54 14.52 -2.60
C GLY A 41 2.40 13.25 -2.68
N SER A 42 2.56 12.50 -1.59
CA SER A 42 3.24 11.20 -1.62
C SER A 42 2.45 10.18 -2.44
N ASN A 43 3.18 9.37 -3.20
CA ASN A 43 2.63 8.24 -3.95
C ASN A 43 3.42 6.97 -3.67
N VAL A 44 2.78 5.84 -3.94
CA VAL A 44 3.38 4.50 -3.85
C VAL A 44 3.03 3.71 -5.10
N VAL A 45 3.89 2.76 -5.46
CA VAL A 45 3.56 1.73 -6.44
C VAL A 45 3.26 0.44 -5.68
N VAL A 46 2.03 -0.05 -5.79
CA VAL A 46 1.62 -1.31 -5.21
C VAL A 46 1.91 -2.43 -6.20
N LEU A 47 2.66 -3.43 -5.73
CA LEU A 47 3.02 -4.63 -6.46
C LEU A 47 2.09 -5.76 -6.02
N ILE A 48 1.28 -6.29 -6.94
CA ILE A 48 0.35 -7.40 -6.65
C ILE A 48 0.76 -8.60 -7.51
N PRO A 49 1.35 -9.65 -6.93
CA PRO A 49 1.63 -10.90 -7.64
C PRO A 49 0.33 -11.54 -8.15
N HIS A 50 0.38 -12.08 -9.36
CA HIS A 50 -0.65 -12.94 -9.93
C HIS A 50 0.00 -14.05 -10.76
N GLU A 51 -0.78 -15.00 -11.26
CA GLU A 51 -0.28 -16.23 -11.92
C GLU A 51 0.76 -15.96 -13.03
N ASN A 52 0.56 -14.91 -13.83
CA ASN A 52 1.39 -14.60 -14.99
C ASN A 52 2.27 -13.35 -14.80
N GLY A 53 2.47 -12.88 -13.56
CA GLY A 53 3.38 -11.77 -13.30
C GLY A 53 3.00 -10.89 -12.11
N THR A 54 3.15 -9.58 -12.26
CA THR A 54 2.92 -8.61 -11.16
C THR A 54 2.23 -7.37 -11.70
N TYR A 55 1.06 -7.04 -11.14
CA TYR A 55 0.43 -5.75 -11.37
C TYR A 55 1.24 -4.67 -10.67
N ARG A 56 1.42 -3.53 -11.35
CA ARG A 56 2.18 -2.38 -10.86
C ARG A 56 1.31 -1.14 -10.98
N ASN A 57 0.62 -0.80 -9.90
CA ASN A 57 -0.35 0.29 -9.89
C ASN A 57 0.13 1.41 -8.98
N ALA A 58 0.16 2.64 -9.49
CA ALA A 58 0.46 3.82 -8.69
C ALA A 58 -0.78 4.28 -7.94
N TYR A 59 -0.61 4.61 -6.66
CA TYR A 59 -1.65 5.17 -5.80
C TYR A 59 -1.12 6.39 -5.06
N SER A 60 -1.96 7.41 -4.92
CA SER A 60 -1.69 8.53 -4.02
C SER A 60 -2.10 8.14 -2.61
N LEU A 61 -1.30 8.51 -1.61
CA LEU A 61 -1.62 8.28 -0.21
C LEU A 61 -2.54 9.39 0.33
N MET A 62 -3.50 9.00 1.18
CA MET A 62 -4.49 9.86 1.84
C MET A 62 -4.33 9.78 3.34
#